data_AF-A0A522N2R0-F1
#
_entry.id   AF-A0A522N2R0-F1
#
_cell.length_a   1.000
_cell.length_b   1.000
_cell.length_c   1.000
_cell.angle_alpha   90.00
_cell.angle_beta   90.00
_cell.angle_gamma   90.00
#
_symmetry.space_group_name_H-M   'P 1'
#
loop_
_entity.id
_entity.type
_entity.pdbx_description
1 polymer ?
#
loop_
_entity_poly.entity_id
_entity_poly.type
_entity_poly.pdbx_seq_one_letter_code
_entity_poly.pdbx_strand_id
1 'polypeptide(L)'
;MQPPDEKEEVPWQPRRTQRHLAPGTAVVTDGLTCFPGVTDADCTHTAIPTGGGIPDLGHPIFTWVNTMLGNVKNALHGTYHALRPKYLQRYLSEFCYRFNRRLDLAALVPRLIVAAARTPPLSYRLATLDA
;
A
#
# COMPACT_ATOMS: atom_id res chain seq x y z
N MET A 1 -13.65 -19.57 -35.97
CA MET A 1 -14.14 -18.54 -35.02
C MET A 1 -14.08 -19.18 -33.64
N GLN A 2 -12.96 -19.05 -32.93
CA GLN A 2 -12.81 -19.55 -31.56
C GLN A 2 -13.52 -18.53 -30.63
N PRO A 3 -14.35 -18.95 -29.67
CA PRO A 3 -14.91 -18.01 -28.69
C PRO A 3 -13.76 -17.38 -27.86
N PRO A 4 -13.89 -16.12 -27.43
CA PRO A 4 -12.84 -15.43 -26.70
C PRO A 4 -12.62 -16.08 -25.33
N ASP A 5 -11.35 -16.27 -24.99
CA ASP A 5 -10.88 -16.80 -23.71
C ASP A 5 -11.60 -16.16 -22.53
N GLU A 6 -12.30 -17.01 -21.79
CA GLU A 6 -12.88 -16.72 -20.48
C GLU A 6 -11.71 -16.36 -19.56
N LYS A 7 -11.53 -15.07 -19.29
CA LYS A 7 -10.54 -14.61 -18.33
C LYS A 7 -10.93 -15.21 -16.98
N GLU A 8 -10.11 -16.10 -16.43
CA GLU A 8 -10.21 -16.55 -15.04
C GLU A 8 -10.35 -15.32 -14.14
N GLU A 9 -11.59 -15.06 -13.70
CA GLU A 9 -11.89 -14.08 -12.66
C GLU A 9 -11.26 -14.62 -11.38
N VAL A 10 -10.08 -14.09 -11.03
CA VAL A 10 -9.47 -14.38 -9.73
C VAL A 10 -10.49 -13.96 -8.67
N PRO A 11 -11.06 -14.90 -7.87
CA PRO A 11 -12.13 -14.55 -6.95
C PRO A 11 -11.64 -13.49 -5.99
N TRP A 12 -12.23 -12.29 -6.05
CA TRP A 12 -11.96 -11.23 -5.10
C TRP A 12 -12.25 -11.80 -3.71
N GLN A 13 -11.31 -11.71 -2.78
CA GLN A 13 -11.51 -12.27 -1.43
C GLN A 13 -12.18 -11.19 -0.55
N PRO A 14 -13.51 -11.22 -0.34
CA PRO A 14 -14.22 -10.27 0.56
C PRO A 14 -13.64 -10.27 1.99
N ARG A 15 -12.88 -11.33 2.32
CA ARG A 15 -12.16 -11.54 3.58
C ARG A 15 -11.19 -10.41 3.97
N ARG A 16 -10.61 -9.63 3.04
CA ARG A 16 -9.68 -8.55 3.42
C ARG A 16 -10.39 -7.33 3.97
N THR A 17 -11.48 -6.90 3.33
CA THR A 17 -12.22 -5.73 3.79
C THR A 17 -12.83 -5.97 5.17
N GLN A 18 -13.48 -7.13 5.37
CA GLN A 18 -14.08 -7.51 6.64
C GLN A 18 -13.06 -7.65 7.80
N ARG A 19 -11.77 -7.86 7.47
CA ARG A 19 -10.68 -7.90 8.47
C ARG A 19 -10.21 -6.51 8.91
N HIS A 20 -10.41 -5.49 8.07
CA HIS A 20 -9.80 -4.17 8.26
C HIS A 20 -10.81 -3.05 8.43
N LEU A 21 -12.07 -3.25 8.03
CA LEU A 21 -13.16 -2.29 8.18
C LEU A 21 -14.26 -2.90 9.05
N ALA A 22 -14.84 -2.08 9.92
CA ALA A 22 -16.02 -2.46 10.68
C ALA A 22 -17.27 -2.37 9.79
N PRO A 23 -18.27 -3.26 9.95
CA PRO A 23 -19.57 -3.12 9.31
C PRO A 23 -20.18 -1.72 9.55
N GLY A 24 -20.86 -1.17 8.56
CA GLY A 24 -21.43 0.18 8.57
C GLY A 24 -20.45 1.33 8.29
N THR A 25 -19.15 1.04 8.04
CA THR A 25 -18.17 2.07 7.72
C THR A 25 -18.50 2.76 6.39
N ALA A 26 -18.44 4.09 6.36
CA ALA A 26 -18.53 4.88 5.14
C ALA A 26 -17.14 5.02 4.48
N VAL A 27 -16.98 4.45 3.29
CA VAL A 27 -15.73 4.43 2.54
C VAL A 27 -15.84 5.35 1.33
N VAL A 28 -14.95 6.33 1.26
CA VAL A 28 -14.86 7.28 0.15
C VAL A 28 -13.59 6.96 -0.65
N THR A 29 -13.71 6.73 -1.97
CA THR A 29 -12.57 6.37 -2.83
C THR A 29 -12.47 7.28 -4.06
N ASP A 30 -11.30 7.28 -4.70
CA ASP A 30 -10.99 8.03 -5.92
C ASP A 30 -11.65 7.48 -7.19
N GLY A 31 -12.48 6.45 -7.07
CA GLY A 31 -13.18 5.80 -8.17
C GLY A 31 -12.40 4.70 -8.89
N LEU A 32 -11.24 4.25 -8.37
CA LEU A 32 -10.53 3.10 -8.95
C LEU A 32 -11.37 1.81 -8.84
N THR A 33 -11.32 0.95 -9.85
CA THR A 33 -12.13 -0.28 -9.94
C THR A 33 -11.72 -1.39 -8.97
N CYS A 34 -10.78 -1.15 -8.06
CA CYS A 34 -10.26 -2.15 -7.13
C CYS A 34 -11.02 -2.29 -5.81
N PHE A 35 -12.09 -1.50 -5.60
CA PHE A 35 -12.89 -1.49 -4.37
C PHE A 35 -14.26 -2.25 -4.34
N PRO A 36 -14.59 -3.22 -5.23
CA PRO A 36 -15.88 -3.92 -5.17
C PRO A 36 -16.17 -4.58 -3.80
N GLY A 37 -15.15 -5.17 -3.15
CA GLY A 37 -15.37 -5.86 -1.87
C GLY A 37 -15.61 -4.94 -0.67
N VAL A 38 -15.80 -3.64 -0.86
CA VAL A 38 -16.32 -2.73 0.17
C VAL A 38 -17.80 -2.96 0.40
N THR A 39 -18.59 -3.09 -0.67
CA THR A 39 -20.03 -3.37 -0.56
C THR A 39 -20.30 -4.76 0.02
N ASP A 40 -19.41 -5.72 -0.24
CA ASP A 40 -19.50 -7.09 0.28
C ASP A 40 -19.18 -7.19 1.80
N ALA A 41 -18.70 -6.11 2.41
CA ALA A 41 -18.34 -6.04 3.82
C ALA A 41 -19.33 -5.24 4.67
N ASP A 42 -20.57 -5.10 4.21
CA ASP A 42 -21.62 -4.28 4.86
C ASP A 42 -21.16 -2.83 5.09
N CYS A 43 -20.29 -2.31 4.21
CA CYS A 43 -19.82 -0.93 4.23
C CYS A 43 -20.51 -0.13 3.13
N THR A 44 -20.69 1.18 3.35
CA THR A 44 -21.20 2.08 2.30
C THR A 44 -20.03 2.59 1.46
N HIS A 45 -20.15 2.54 0.14
CA HIS A 45 -19.09 2.98 -0.78
C HIS A 45 -19.52 4.21 -1.58
N THR A 46 -18.75 5.29 -1.48
CA THR A 46 -18.90 6.51 -2.29
C THR A 46 -17.66 6.69 -3.14
N ALA A 47 -17.79 6.46 -4.44
CA ALA A 47 -16.73 6.73 -5.42
C ALA A 47 -16.81 8.20 -5.87
N ILE A 48 -15.73 8.94 -5.67
CA ILE A 48 -15.53 10.28 -6.22
C ILE A 48 -14.48 10.15 -7.32
N PRO A 49 -14.91 9.88 -8.58
CA PRO A 49 -13.98 9.68 -9.69
C PRO A 49 -13.14 10.93 -9.89
N THR A 50 -11.86 10.80 -9.60
CA THR A 50 -10.88 11.84 -9.87
C THR A 50 -10.48 11.70 -11.33
N GLY A 51 -11.01 12.56 -12.21
CA GLY A 51 -10.76 12.48 -13.66
C GLY A 51 -9.27 12.27 -13.93
N GLY A 52 -8.92 11.21 -14.66
CA GLY A 52 -7.53 10.82 -14.89
C GLY A 52 -6.73 11.98 -15.48
N GLY A 53 -5.80 12.55 -14.71
CA GLY A 53 -5.13 13.78 -15.06
C GLY A 53 -4.15 14.28 -14.00
N ILE A 54 -3.65 15.50 -14.23
CA ILE A 54 -2.68 16.22 -13.37
C ILE A 54 -3.20 16.23 -11.91
N PRO A 55 -2.34 16.03 -10.89
CA PRO A 55 -2.73 16.00 -9.47
C PRO A 55 -3.56 17.19 -8.99
N ASP A 56 -3.48 18.32 -9.71
CA ASP A 56 -4.17 19.58 -9.44
C ASP A 56 -5.65 19.59 -9.87
N LEU A 57 -6.11 18.59 -10.64
CA LEU A 57 -7.53 18.29 -10.87
C LEU A 57 -8.09 17.25 -9.88
N GLY A 58 -7.29 16.88 -8.88
CA GLY A 58 -7.69 16.01 -7.79
C GLY A 58 -8.74 16.65 -6.90
N HIS A 59 -9.80 15.92 -6.54
CA HIS A 59 -10.72 16.40 -5.50
C HIS A 59 -9.92 16.67 -4.20
N PRO A 60 -10.11 17.81 -3.51
CA PRO A 60 -9.25 18.26 -2.40
C PRO A 60 -9.13 17.26 -1.25
N ILE A 61 -10.14 16.41 -1.06
CA ILE A 61 -10.12 15.31 -0.08
C ILE A 61 -8.98 14.30 -0.34
N PHE A 62 -8.55 14.10 -1.59
CA PHE A 62 -7.52 13.11 -1.94
C PHE A 62 -6.14 13.70 -2.16
N THR A 63 -5.98 15.04 -2.17
CA THR A 63 -4.70 15.69 -2.50
C THR A 63 -3.55 15.11 -1.70
N TRP A 64 -3.65 15.11 -0.36
CA TRP A 64 -2.59 14.60 0.50
C TRP A 64 -2.37 13.09 0.34
N VAL A 65 -3.44 12.30 0.15
CA VAL A 65 -3.33 10.85 -0.07
C VAL A 65 -2.59 10.56 -1.37
N ASN A 66 -2.95 11.25 -2.46
CA ASN A 66 -2.30 11.11 -3.75
C ASN A 66 -0.85 11.60 -3.72
N THR A 67 -0.56 12.69 -3.00
CA THR A 67 0.81 13.13 -2.76
C THR A 67 1.62 12.07 -2.01
N MET A 68 1.06 11.46 -0.95
CA MET A 68 1.71 10.39 -0.22
C MET A 68 1.97 9.17 -1.11
N LEU A 69 1.00 8.74 -1.92
CA LEU A 69 1.16 7.65 -2.88
C LEU A 69 2.23 7.97 -3.95
N GLY A 70 2.28 9.22 -4.42
CA GLY A 70 3.34 9.69 -5.31
C GLY A 70 4.72 9.62 -4.66
N ASN A 71 4.84 10.03 -3.39
CA ASN A 71 6.09 9.92 -2.63
C ASN A 71 6.54 8.47 -2.45
N VAL A 72 5.61 7.54 -2.18
CA VAL A 72 5.91 6.10 -2.12
C VAL A 72 6.44 5.62 -3.47
N LYS A 73 5.73 5.91 -4.57
CA LYS A 73 6.15 5.51 -5.92
C LYS A 73 7.55 6.03 -6.25
N ASN A 74 7.80 7.32 -6.01
CA ASN A 74 9.10 7.94 -6.28
C ASN A 74 10.22 7.35 -5.41
N ALA A 75 9.97 7.08 -4.13
CA ALA A 75 10.95 6.46 -3.26
C ALA A 75 11.29 5.03 -3.70
N LEU A 76 10.29 4.24 -4.10
CA LEU A 76 10.51 2.88 -4.61
C LEU A 76 11.31 2.88 -5.91
N HIS A 77 10.92 3.72 -6.88
CA HIS A 77 11.63 3.85 -8.15
C HIS A 77 13.05 4.39 -8.00
N GLY A 78 13.27 5.33 -7.08
CA GLY A 78 14.59 5.92 -6.85
C GLY A 78 15.55 5.03 -6.06
N THR A 79 15.04 4.11 -5.23
CA THR A 79 15.87 3.29 -4.34
C THR A 79 16.19 1.92 -4.95
N TYR A 80 15.26 1.31 -5.68
CA TYR A 80 15.41 -0.07 -6.15
C TYR A 80 15.46 -0.14 -7.68
N HIS A 81 16.44 -0.89 -8.20
CA HIS A 81 16.53 -1.15 -9.64
C HIS A 81 15.37 -2.01 -10.16
N ALA A 82 14.87 -2.94 -9.35
CA ALA A 82 13.71 -3.76 -9.67
C ALA A 82 12.89 -4.09 -8.42
N LEU A 83 11.58 -3.95 -8.53
CA LEU A 83 10.64 -4.35 -7.48
C LEU A 83 10.28 -5.82 -7.63
N ARG A 84 10.42 -6.58 -6.54
CA ARG A 84 9.99 -7.98 -6.48
C ARG A 84 8.81 -8.10 -5.51
N PRO A 85 7.70 -8.74 -5.90
CA PRO A 85 6.51 -8.85 -5.04
C PRO A 85 6.81 -9.39 -3.65
N LYS A 86 7.74 -10.34 -3.56
CA LYS A 86 8.17 -10.91 -2.28
C LYS A 86 8.71 -9.92 -1.26
N TYR A 87 9.30 -8.81 -1.70
CA TYR A 87 9.91 -7.83 -0.81
C TYR A 87 9.02 -6.61 -0.57
N LEU A 88 7.77 -6.62 -1.05
CA LEU A 88 6.90 -5.45 -1.01
C LEU A 88 6.69 -4.92 0.41
N GLN A 89 6.50 -5.82 1.38
CA GLN A 89 6.36 -5.42 2.79
C GLN A 89 7.65 -4.78 3.33
N ARG A 90 8.81 -5.29 2.96
CA ARG A 90 10.12 -4.73 3.36
C ARG A 90 10.33 -3.35 2.75
N TYR A 91 10.01 -3.19 1.47
CA TYR A 91 10.12 -1.90 0.78
C TYR A 91 9.22 -0.85 1.40
N LEU A 92 7.96 -1.20 1.70
CA LEU A 92 7.02 -0.30 2.36
C LEU A 92 7.46 0.03 3.79
N SER A 93 7.99 -0.95 4.53
CA SER A 93 8.51 -0.74 5.89
C SER A 93 9.71 0.23 5.90
N GLU A 94 10.62 0.11 4.93
CA GLU A 94 11.73 1.05 4.77
C GLU A 94 11.22 2.46 4.48
N PHE A 95 10.28 2.59 3.55
CA PHE A 95 9.66 3.88 3.24
C PHE A 95 9.02 4.50 4.49
N CYS A 96 8.18 3.76 5.22
CA CYS A 96 7.54 4.24 6.44
C CYS A 96 8.57 4.64 7.51
N TYR A 97 9.64 3.85 7.67
CA TYR A 97 10.71 4.15 8.63
C TYR A 97 11.37 5.52 8.36
N ARG A 98 11.69 5.78 7.09
CA ARG A 98 12.31 7.03 6.62
C ARG A 98 11.30 8.19 6.65
N PHE A 99 10.10 7.97 6.12
CA PHE A 99 9.07 9.00 5.99
C PHE A 99 8.62 9.55 7.34
N ASN A 100 8.41 8.68 8.33
CA ASN A 100 7.98 9.09 9.67
C ASN A 100 9.09 9.79 10.47
N ARG A 101 10.35 9.73 10.02
CA ARG A 101 11.52 10.34 10.67
C ARG A 101 12.21 11.37 9.79
N ARG A 102 11.53 11.84 8.73
CA ARG A 102 12.08 12.73 7.70
C ARG A 102 12.57 14.10 8.21
N LEU A 103 12.28 14.44 9.46
CA LEU A 103 12.72 15.70 10.09
C LEU A 103 14.06 15.56 10.85
N ASP A 104 14.53 14.33 11.09
CA ASP A 104 15.76 14.03 11.82
C ASP A 104 16.45 12.80 11.19
N LEU A 105 17.02 13.00 10.00
CA LEU A 105 17.67 11.93 9.24
C LEU A 105 18.97 11.45 9.90
N ALA A 106 19.70 12.35 10.55
CA ALA A 106 20.98 12.05 11.19
C ALA A 106 20.84 10.92 12.24
N ALA A 107 19.71 10.87 12.92
CA ALA A 107 19.43 9.86 13.93
C ALA A 107 18.81 8.56 13.38
N LEU A 108 18.60 8.41 12.07
CA LEU A 108 18.08 7.15 11.48
C LEU A 108 19.00 5.96 11.75
N VAL A 109 20.30 6.11 11.50
CA VAL A 109 21.29 5.03 11.64
C VAL A 109 21.52 4.68 13.11
N PRO A 110 21.78 5.64 14.03
CA PRO A 110 21.90 5.34 15.46
C PRO A 110 20.67 4.60 16.02
N ARG A 111 19.46 4.99 15.63
CA ARG A 111 18.23 4.31 16.08
C ARG A 111 18.12 2.89 15.53
N LEU A 112 18.51 2.67 14.28
CA LEU A 112 18.53 1.34 13.69
C LEU A 112 19.53 0.43 14.41
N ILE A 113 20.71 0.94 14.76
CA ILE A 113 21.72 0.20 15.53
C ILE A 113 21.17 -0.20 16.90
N VAL A 114 20.54 0.73 17.62
CA VAL A 114 19.91 0.42 18.92
C VAL A 114 18.80 -0.62 18.78
N ALA A 115 17.96 -0.51 17.75
CA ALA A 115 16.92 -1.50 17.49
C ALA A 115 17.51 -2.88 17.17
N ALA A 116 18.53 -2.93 16.30
CA ALA A 116 19.21 -4.18 15.94
C ALA A 116 19.86 -4.85 17.16
N ALA A 117 20.51 -4.07 18.03
CA ALA A 117 21.13 -4.58 19.26
C ALA A 117 20.12 -5.13 20.29
N ARG A 118 18.86 -4.67 20.25
CA ARG A 118 17.79 -5.08 21.18
C ARG A 118 16.87 -6.16 20.61
N THR A 119 16.98 -6.45 19.32
CA THR A 119 16.12 -7.44 18.66
C THR A 119 16.83 -8.81 18.72
N PRO A 120 16.13 -9.89 19.12
CA PRO A 120 16.69 -11.23 19.04
C PRO A 120 17.17 -11.55 17.61
N PRO A 121 18.23 -12.37 17.45
CA PRO A 121 18.75 -12.70 16.14
C PRO A 121 17.66 -13.36 15.28
N LEU A 122 17.42 -12.80 14.11
CA LEU A 122 16.51 -13.37 13.13
C LEU A 122 17.22 -14.50 12.38
N SER A 123 16.75 -15.74 12.56
CA SER A 123 17.33 -16.88 11.85
C SER A 123 17.19 -16.70 10.35
N TYR A 124 18.16 -17.19 9.57
CA TYR A 124 18.14 -17.06 8.11
C TYR A 124 16.83 -17.60 7.50
N ARG A 125 16.35 -18.73 8.02
CA ARG A 125 15.07 -19.33 7.61
C ARG A 125 13.90 -18.37 7.80
N LEU A 126 13.80 -17.69 8.95
CA LEU A 126 12.75 -16.68 9.20
C LEU A 126 12.95 -15.45 8.31
N ALA A 127 14.20 -15.02 8.10
CA ALA A 127 14.51 -13.89 7.24
C ALA A 127 14.14 -14.12 5.76
N THR A 128 14.04 -15.39 5.32
CA THR A 128 13.66 -15.77 3.97
C THR A 128 12.24 -16.34 3.83
N LEU A 129 11.54 -16.60 4.94
CA LEU A 129 10.18 -17.17 4.92
C LEU A 129 9.16 -16.22 4.27
N ASP A 130 9.41 -14.91 4.38
CA ASP A 130 8.63 -13.85 3.73
C ASP A 130 9.27 -13.37 2.41
N ALA A 131 10.25 -14.12 1.86
CA ALA A 131 11.05 -13.76 0.69
C ALA A 131 10.87 -14.73 -0.49
#